data_AF-A0A847MHT0-F1
#
_entry.id   AF-A0A847MHT0-F1
#
_cell.length_a   1.000
_cell.length_b   1.000
_cell.length_c   1.000
_cell.angle_alpha   90.00
_cell.angle_beta   90.00
_cell.angle_gamma   90.00
#
_symmetry.space_group_name_H-M   'P 1'
#
loop_
_entity.id
_entity.type
_entity.pdbx_description
1 polymer ?
#
loop_
_entity_poly.entity_id
_entity_poly.type
_entity_poly.pdbx_seq_one_letter_code
_entity_poly.pdbx_strand_id
1 'polypeptide(L)'
;MLPSQLYSHPGKLLEDHLISTQKLIVHYLSEMPDDLAESALGITAKIVGLTHDLGKATDFFQKHLKGERVPKKLSRHSLFSALITYHILKEQFQNNEMPMLGYMTVLRHHGDLENPETEAYLEDEEIDLVKKQIDNIDQEKWSILIENLYKYGLSTIPTLQNLKNWVHSFPTLMKEERRKWRNMNNLKIYFFANLLFSLLIDGDKTEVVIQSALPSRKQTIPFRAIQKYRERFRTHEASVLNQMRERAFQEVININQSIENPLFSLNLPTGMGKTIAALAFAFKLREKIHQQSGLLPRIIYALPFLSIIDQCAEVIEEILSFEFPEVD
;
A
#
# COMPACT_ATOMS: atom_id res chain seq x y z
N MET A 1 -11.33 25.53 5.06
CA MET A 1 -10.48 25.34 6.26
C MET A 1 -9.43 26.43 6.25
N LEU A 2 -9.06 26.98 7.40
CA LEU A 2 -7.98 27.97 7.45
C LEU A 2 -6.65 27.22 7.18
N PRO A 3 -5.84 27.65 6.20
CA PRO A 3 -4.60 26.95 5.86
C PRO A 3 -3.53 27.20 6.92
N SER A 4 -2.77 26.15 7.27
CA SER A 4 -1.69 26.20 8.25
C SER A 4 -0.49 27.04 7.80
N GLN A 5 -0.37 27.32 6.49
CA GLN A 5 0.81 27.94 5.87
C GLN A 5 2.10 27.13 6.07
N LEU A 6 1.97 25.82 6.29
CA LEU A 6 3.05 24.83 6.21
C LEU A 6 2.95 24.10 4.89
N TYR A 7 4.10 23.79 4.29
CA TYR A 7 4.17 23.24 2.94
C TYR A 7 4.89 21.90 2.93
N SER A 8 4.37 20.93 2.17
CA SER A 8 5.05 19.64 1.94
C SER A 8 6.08 19.73 0.82
N HIS A 9 5.78 20.54 -0.19
CA HIS A 9 6.54 20.82 -1.41
C HIS A 9 6.28 22.27 -1.84
N PRO A 10 7.07 22.87 -2.74
CA PRO A 10 6.83 24.25 -3.18
C PRO A 10 5.41 24.41 -3.76
N GLY A 11 4.62 25.31 -3.17
CA GLY A 11 3.24 25.58 -3.60
C GLY A 11 2.18 24.58 -3.14
N LYS A 12 2.55 23.56 -2.35
CA LYS A 12 1.61 22.54 -1.85
C LYS A 12 1.53 22.54 -0.34
N LEU A 13 0.35 22.82 0.21
CA LEU A 13 0.13 22.80 1.66
C LEU A 13 0.35 21.39 2.22
N LEU A 14 0.88 21.34 3.45
CA LEU A 14 1.18 20.09 4.13
C LEU A 14 -0.09 19.29 4.44
N GLU A 15 -1.14 19.95 4.92
CA GLU A 15 -2.43 19.30 5.17
C GLU A 15 -3.03 18.69 3.90
N ASP A 16 -2.98 19.41 2.77
CA ASP A 16 -3.58 18.95 1.51
C ASP A 16 -2.89 17.69 1.01
N HIS A 17 -1.56 17.65 1.13
CA HIS A 17 -0.76 16.49 0.79
C HIS A 17 -1.09 15.29 1.69
N LEU A 18 -1.04 15.46 3.02
CA LEU A 18 -1.33 14.40 3.99
C LEU A 18 -2.75 13.83 3.81
N ILE A 19 -3.74 14.71 3.63
CA ILE A 19 -5.14 14.34 3.42
C ILE A 19 -5.31 13.61 2.07
N SER A 20 -4.64 14.08 1.01
CA SER A 20 -4.73 13.44 -0.32
C SER A 20 -4.08 12.06 -0.32
N THR A 21 -2.92 11.89 0.33
CA THR A 21 -2.27 10.59 0.54
C THR A 21 -3.18 9.66 1.33
N GLN A 22 -3.81 10.13 2.42
CA GLN A 22 -4.76 9.31 3.17
C GLN A 22 -5.99 8.93 2.34
N LYS A 23 -6.55 9.83 1.53
CA LYS A 23 -7.68 9.52 0.64
C LYS A 23 -7.33 8.44 -0.38
N LEU A 24 -6.11 8.45 -0.92
CA LEU A 24 -5.62 7.38 -1.80
C LEU A 24 -5.51 6.05 -1.06
N ILE A 25 -4.98 6.06 0.17
CA ILE A 25 -4.94 4.85 1.01
C ILE A 25 -6.35 4.33 1.29
N VAL A 26 -7.29 5.21 1.65
CA VAL A 26 -8.71 4.83 1.86
C VAL A 26 -9.31 4.24 0.59
N HIS A 27 -9.01 4.82 -0.57
CA HIS A 27 -9.45 4.29 -1.85
C HIS A 27 -8.87 2.88 -2.09
N TYR A 28 -7.57 2.66 -1.86
CA TYR A 28 -6.95 1.34 -2.01
C TYR A 28 -7.51 0.31 -1.03
N LEU A 29 -7.78 0.70 0.22
CA LEU A 29 -8.43 -0.16 1.20
C LEU A 29 -9.86 -0.54 0.77
N SER A 30 -10.58 0.34 0.08
CA SER A 30 -11.93 0.03 -0.45
C SER A 30 -11.92 -1.01 -1.58
N GLU A 31 -10.74 -1.36 -2.11
CA GLU A 31 -10.55 -2.43 -3.08
C GLU A 31 -10.17 -3.76 -2.41
N MET A 32 -10.05 -3.77 -1.08
CA MET A 32 -9.72 -4.93 -0.26
C MET A 32 -10.96 -5.45 0.49
N PRO A 33 -10.92 -6.67 1.03
CA PRO A 33 -11.97 -7.16 1.93
C PRO A 33 -12.27 -6.21 3.09
N ASP A 34 -13.55 -6.02 3.41
CA ASP A 34 -14.02 -5.09 4.44
C ASP A 34 -13.40 -5.38 5.81
N ASP A 35 -13.25 -6.67 6.17
CA ASP A 35 -12.63 -7.10 7.41
C ASP A 35 -11.18 -6.63 7.54
N LEU A 36 -10.44 -6.53 6.42
CA LEU A 36 -9.10 -5.98 6.37
C LEU A 36 -9.12 -4.44 6.41
N ALA A 37 -10.00 -3.81 5.65
CA ALA A 37 -10.14 -2.35 5.57
C ALA A 37 -10.56 -1.70 6.90
N GLU A 38 -11.35 -2.42 7.71
CA GLU A 38 -11.82 -2.00 9.02
C GLU A 38 -10.95 -2.54 10.18
N SER A 39 -10.01 -3.44 9.89
CA SER A 39 -9.09 -3.97 10.91
C SER A 39 -8.15 -2.92 11.49
N ALA A 40 -7.42 -3.31 12.54
CA ALA A 40 -6.31 -2.53 13.08
C ALA A 40 -5.27 -2.13 12.00
N LEU A 41 -5.05 -2.97 10.98
CA LEU A 41 -4.17 -2.64 9.86
C LEU A 41 -4.74 -1.50 9.01
N GLY A 42 -6.03 -1.58 8.64
CA GLY A 42 -6.69 -0.56 7.82
C GLY A 42 -6.78 0.78 8.55
N ILE A 43 -7.03 0.77 9.86
CA ILE A 43 -6.97 1.98 10.68
C ILE A 43 -5.54 2.54 10.75
N THR A 44 -4.55 1.67 10.95
CA THR A 44 -3.13 2.07 10.96
C THR A 44 -2.73 2.69 9.63
N ALA A 45 -3.17 2.13 8.50
CA ALA A 45 -2.92 2.66 7.16
C ALA A 45 -3.47 4.08 6.98
N LYS A 46 -4.67 4.37 7.52
CA LYS A 46 -5.25 5.73 7.50
C LYS A 46 -4.41 6.70 8.34
N ILE A 47 -3.96 6.27 9.52
CA ILE A 47 -3.13 7.09 10.42
C ILE A 47 -1.79 7.41 9.77
N VAL A 48 -1.05 6.41 9.25
CA VAL A 48 0.25 6.66 8.60
C VAL A 48 0.12 7.62 7.41
N GLY A 49 -0.98 7.56 6.64
CA GLY A 49 -1.26 8.52 5.58
C GLY A 49 -1.29 9.97 6.07
N LEU A 50 -1.93 10.22 7.21
CA LEU A 50 -2.04 11.55 7.81
C LEU A 50 -0.81 11.99 8.60
N THR A 51 0.09 11.06 8.97
CA THR A 51 1.19 11.36 9.88
C THR A 51 2.58 11.26 9.26
N HIS A 52 2.75 10.58 8.11
CA HIS A 52 4.07 10.23 7.59
C HIS A 52 5.02 11.42 7.38
N ASP A 53 4.44 12.57 7.04
CA ASP A 53 5.15 13.80 6.71
C ASP A 53 4.97 14.93 7.74
N LEU A 54 4.37 14.66 8.92
CA LEU A 54 4.17 15.69 9.95
C LEU A 54 5.46 16.41 10.36
N GLY A 55 6.62 15.75 10.30
CA GLY A 55 7.89 16.39 10.59
C GLY A 55 8.31 17.48 9.60
N LYS A 56 7.64 17.59 8.45
CA LYS A 56 7.79 18.73 7.54
C LYS A 56 7.29 20.04 8.16
N ALA A 57 6.48 19.98 9.23
CA ALA A 57 6.01 21.16 9.97
C ALA A 57 7.12 21.91 10.73
N THR A 58 8.31 21.31 10.87
CA THR A 58 9.45 21.96 11.55
C THR A 58 9.98 23.13 10.75
N ASP A 59 10.40 24.21 11.43
CA ASP A 59 11.00 25.38 10.79
C ASP A 59 12.24 25.01 9.99
N PHE A 60 13.01 24.01 10.44
CA PHE A 60 14.17 23.52 9.72
C PHE A 60 13.79 22.97 8.34
N PHE A 61 12.72 22.18 8.24
CA PHE A 61 12.22 21.71 6.96
C PHE A 61 11.65 22.85 6.12
N GLN A 62 10.83 23.73 6.70
CA GLN A 62 10.24 24.86 5.97
C GLN A 62 11.29 25.83 5.41
N LYS A 63 12.40 26.07 6.14
CA LYS A 63 13.56 26.84 5.66
C LYS A 63 14.31 26.11 4.55
N HIS A 64 14.55 24.79 4.72
CA HIS A 64 15.16 23.97 3.68
C HIS A 64 14.37 24.03 2.36
N LEU A 65 13.04 23.95 2.45
CA LEU A 65 12.13 24.00 1.31
C LEU A 65 12.23 25.33 0.54
N LYS A 66 12.57 26.43 1.22
CA LYS A 66 12.83 27.75 0.63
C LYS A 66 14.24 27.91 0.06
N GLY A 67 15.07 26.88 0.13
CA GLY A 67 16.46 26.91 -0.31
C GLY A 67 17.44 27.50 0.72
N GLU A 68 17.00 27.73 1.95
CA GLU A 68 17.89 28.21 3.02
C GLU A 68 18.82 27.09 3.50
N ARG A 69 20.05 27.47 3.90
CA ARG A 69 21.04 26.53 4.41
C ARG A 69 20.69 26.11 5.83
N VAL A 70 20.26 24.86 5.99
CA VAL A 70 20.04 24.23 7.31
C VAL A 70 20.86 22.94 7.44
N PRO A 71 21.23 22.52 8.67
CA PRO A 71 21.90 21.24 8.88
C PRO A 71 21.01 20.07 8.40
N LYS A 72 21.54 19.23 7.49
CA LYS A 72 20.78 18.13 6.86
C LYS A 72 20.10 17.20 7.87
N LYS A 73 20.70 16.96 9.03
CA LYS A 73 20.10 16.12 10.09
C LYS A 73 18.80 16.74 10.62
N LEU A 74 18.73 18.06 10.82
CA LEU A 74 17.57 18.76 11.37
C LEU A 74 16.41 18.91 10.36
N SER A 75 16.71 18.85 9.06
CA SER A 75 15.69 18.88 8.00
C SER A 75 15.13 17.50 7.66
N ARG A 76 15.62 16.41 8.25
CA ARG A 76 15.03 15.07 8.09
C ARG A 76 13.74 14.99 8.91
N HIS A 77 12.63 14.66 8.27
CA HIS A 77 11.31 14.69 8.91
C HIS A 77 10.81 13.31 9.38
N SER A 78 11.26 12.22 8.75
CA SER A 78 10.70 10.88 8.96
C SER A 78 10.71 10.41 10.41
N LEU A 79 11.80 10.66 11.16
CA LEU A 79 11.89 10.18 12.54
C LEU A 79 10.86 10.86 13.44
N PHE A 80 10.76 12.19 13.39
CA PHE A 80 9.77 12.91 14.18
C PHE A 80 8.34 12.52 13.81
N SER A 81 8.04 12.36 12.52
CA SER A 81 6.76 11.81 12.04
C SER A 81 6.49 10.40 12.60
N ALA A 82 7.50 9.52 12.60
CA ALA A 82 7.38 8.14 13.05
C ALA A 82 7.08 8.07 14.55
N LEU A 83 7.72 8.93 15.36
CA LEU A 83 7.48 9.03 16.80
C LEU A 83 6.04 9.43 17.13
N ILE A 84 5.50 10.43 16.42
CA ILE A 84 4.10 10.84 16.56
C ILE A 84 3.17 9.68 16.17
N THR A 85 3.47 9.01 15.07
CA THR A 85 2.70 7.86 14.57
C THR A 85 2.66 6.73 15.60
N TYR A 86 3.82 6.37 16.17
CA TYR A 86 3.91 5.37 17.22
C TYR A 86 3.08 5.77 18.45
N HIS A 87 3.19 7.03 18.89
CA HIS A 87 2.43 7.53 20.04
C HIS A 87 0.92 7.36 19.82
N ILE A 88 0.41 7.84 18.69
CA ILE A 88 -1.02 7.73 18.34
C ILE A 88 -1.48 6.27 18.34
N LEU A 89 -0.72 5.41 17.66
CA LEU A 89 -1.08 4.00 17.54
C LEU A 89 -0.97 3.25 18.87
N LYS A 90 -0.02 3.60 19.73
CA LYS A 90 0.15 2.97 21.04
C LYS A 90 -1.01 3.28 21.99
N GLU A 91 -1.51 4.52 21.96
CA GLU A 91 -2.72 4.91 22.70
C GLU A 91 -3.96 4.16 22.18
N GLN A 92 -4.04 3.94 20.86
CA GLN A 92 -5.18 3.29 20.23
C GLN A 92 -5.17 1.76 20.29
N PHE A 93 -4.00 1.13 20.20
CA PHE A 93 -3.83 -0.32 20.08
C PHE A 93 -2.85 -0.85 21.13
N GLN A 94 -3.17 -0.67 22.41
CA GLN A 94 -2.33 -1.15 23.52
C GLN A 94 -1.95 -2.64 23.34
N ASN A 95 -0.67 -2.95 23.52
CA ASN A 95 -0.09 -4.30 23.39
C ASN A 95 -0.20 -4.97 22.01
N ASN A 96 -0.47 -4.21 20.94
CA ASN A 96 -0.51 -4.69 19.56
C ASN A 96 0.85 -4.50 18.82
N GLU A 97 1.02 -5.13 17.65
CA GLU A 97 2.16 -4.92 16.74
C GLU A 97 2.03 -3.63 15.89
N MET A 98 0.80 -3.14 15.69
CA MET A 98 0.52 -1.96 14.84
C MET A 98 1.34 -0.71 15.18
N PRO A 99 1.59 -0.34 16.46
CA PRO A 99 2.41 0.82 16.77
C PRO A 99 3.81 0.75 16.16
N MET A 100 4.47 -0.40 16.26
CA MET A 100 5.79 -0.58 15.67
C MET A 100 5.73 -0.67 14.15
N LEU A 101 4.73 -1.33 13.57
CA LEU A 101 4.57 -1.39 12.11
C LEU A 101 4.34 0.00 11.51
N GLY A 102 3.49 0.82 12.14
CA GLY A 102 3.25 2.20 11.73
C GLY A 102 4.49 3.08 11.90
N TYR A 103 5.20 2.94 13.03
CA TYR A 103 6.49 3.61 13.27
C TYR A 103 7.48 3.32 12.13
N MET A 104 7.73 2.05 11.83
CA MET A 104 8.70 1.67 10.79
C MET A 104 8.27 2.12 9.41
N THR A 105 6.97 1.98 9.10
CA THR A 105 6.42 2.40 7.81
C THR A 105 6.69 3.89 7.57
N VAL A 106 6.43 4.72 8.58
CA VAL A 106 6.70 6.16 8.52
C VAL A 106 8.18 6.47 8.61
N LEU A 107 8.98 5.76 9.41
CA LEU A 107 10.41 6.01 9.50
C LEU A 107 11.11 5.78 8.15
N ARG A 108 10.68 4.75 7.42
CA ARG A 108 11.32 4.24 6.20
C ARG A 108 10.64 4.64 4.89
N HIS A 109 9.65 5.54 4.90
CA HIS A 109 8.91 5.91 3.68
C HIS A 109 9.76 6.56 2.55
N HIS A 110 11.01 6.98 2.84
CA HIS A 110 11.97 7.47 1.83
C HIS A 110 13.02 6.42 1.40
N GLY A 111 12.95 5.19 1.91
CA GLY A 111 13.95 4.15 1.67
C GLY A 111 13.32 2.76 1.70
N ASP A 112 14.10 1.77 2.14
CA ASP A 112 13.65 0.38 2.24
C ASP A 112 13.18 0.04 3.65
N LEU A 113 12.21 -0.88 3.74
CA LEU A 113 11.84 -1.49 5.02
C LEU A 113 13.02 -2.31 5.55
N GLU A 114 13.30 -2.13 6.85
CA GLU A 114 14.37 -2.82 7.55
C GLU A 114 13.80 -3.78 8.61
N ASN A 115 14.68 -4.47 9.35
CA ASN A 115 14.27 -5.36 10.42
C ASN A 115 13.71 -4.57 11.63
N PRO A 116 12.51 -4.91 12.16
CA PRO A 116 11.95 -4.24 13.34
C PRO A 116 12.87 -4.25 14.57
N GLU A 117 13.67 -5.31 14.75
CA GLU A 117 14.61 -5.39 15.87
C GLU A 117 15.71 -4.33 15.77
N THR A 118 16.21 -4.06 14.56
CA THR A 118 17.27 -3.06 14.35
C THR A 118 16.73 -1.63 14.41
N GLU A 119 15.51 -1.41 13.93
CA GLU A 119 14.83 -0.10 13.99
C GLU A 119 14.32 0.26 15.40
N ALA A 120 14.16 -0.73 16.29
CA ALA A 120 13.78 -0.53 17.69
C ALA A 120 14.98 -0.08 18.55
N TYR A 121 15.78 0.86 18.04
CA TYR A 121 16.90 1.47 18.73
C TYR A 121 17.04 2.93 18.30
N LEU A 122 17.22 3.81 19.28
CA LEU A 122 17.56 5.21 19.05
C LEU A 122 18.72 5.62 19.94
N GLU A 123 19.58 6.47 19.38
CA GLU A 123 20.67 7.11 20.09
C GLU A 123 20.18 8.39 20.81
N ASP A 124 20.88 8.77 21.88
CA ASP A 124 20.56 10.00 22.63
C ASP A 124 20.65 11.26 21.73
N GLU A 125 21.56 11.24 20.75
CA GLU A 125 21.68 12.32 19.75
C GLU A 125 20.41 12.49 18.90
N GLU A 126 19.73 11.40 18.55
CA GLU A 126 18.49 11.42 17.76
C GLU A 126 17.33 11.95 18.58
N ILE A 127 17.28 11.59 19.86
CA ILE A 127 16.31 12.11 20.82
C ILE A 127 16.48 13.63 20.99
N ASP A 128 17.70 14.11 21.15
CA ASP A 128 17.97 15.53 21.26
C ASP A 128 17.71 16.29 19.95
N LEU A 129 17.93 15.65 18.80
CA LEU A 129 17.54 16.18 17.50
C LEU A 129 16.03 16.37 17.40
N VAL A 130 15.23 15.38 17.79
CA VAL A 130 13.77 15.47 17.77
C VAL A 130 13.27 16.56 18.72
N LYS A 131 13.85 16.69 19.92
CA LYS A 131 13.49 17.79 20.83
C LYS A 131 13.78 19.16 20.21
N LYS A 132 14.93 19.32 19.55
CA LYS A 132 15.26 20.56 18.82
C LYS A 132 14.26 20.83 17.70
N GLN A 133 13.82 19.80 16.99
CA GLN A 133 12.77 19.91 15.98
C GLN A 133 11.46 20.39 16.60
N ILE A 134 11.01 19.79 17.71
CA ILE A 134 9.79 20.18 18.43
C ILE A 134 9.86 21.64 18.91
N ASP A 135 11.00 22.07 19.42
CA ASP A 135 11.22 23.45 19.88
C ASP A 135 11.19 24.50 18.75
N ASN A 136 11.35 24.05 17.50
CA ASN A 136 11.35 24.90 16.30
C ASN A 136 10.13 24.59 15.42
N ILE A 137 8.97 24.39 16.04
CA ILE A 137 7.67 24.33 15.35
C ILE A 137 6.86 25.56 15.74
N ASP A 138 6.34 26.27 14.74
CA ASP A 138 5.37 27.33 14.93
C ASP A 138 4.07 26.75 15.52
N GLN A 139 3.76 27.11 16.77
CA GLN A 139 2.64 26.52 17.53
C GLN A 139 1.28 26.84 16.93
N GLU A 140 1.11 28.03 16.36
CA GLU A 140 -0.17 28.45 15.77
C GLU A 140 -0.43 27.64 14.50
N LYS A 141 0.57 27.58 13.60
CA LYS A 141 0.49 26.81 12.36
C LYS A 141 0.32 25.31 12.61
N TRP A 142 1.04 24.77 13.60
CA TRP A 142 0.88 23.39 14.03
C TRP A 142 -0.54 23.10 14.51
N SER A 143 -1.10 23.98 15.34
CA SER A 143 -2.47 23.81 15.86
C SER A 143 -3.51 23.80 14.73
N ILE A 144 -3.37 24.69 13.76
CA ILE A 144 -4.23 24.74 12.56
C ILE A 144 -4.08 23.46 11.73
N LEU A 145 -2.85 23.02 11.47
CA LEU A 145 -2.57 21.77 10.74
C LEU A 145 -3.26 20.59 11.42
N ILE A 146 -3.05 20.40 12.71
CA ILE A 146 -3.63 19.28 13.46
C ILE A 146 -5.16 19.37 13.51
N GLU A 147 -5.75 20.56 13.68
CA GLU A 147 -7.21 20.73 13.63
C GLU A 147 -7.80 20.34 12.25
N ASN A 148 -7.09 20.67 11.17
CA ASN A 148 -7.48 20.25 9.83
C ASN A 148 -7.41 18.73 9.67
N LEU A 149 -6.37 18.08 10.20
CA LEU A 149 -6.21 16.63 10.12
C LEU A 149 -7.22 15.86 11.00
N TYR A 150 -7.65 16.42 12.14
CA TYR A 150 -8.71 15.83 12.98
C TYR A 150 -10.03 15.65 12.21
N LYS A 151 -10.35 16.57 11.29
CA LYS A 151 -11.55 16.48 10.43
C LYS A 151 -11.52 15.27 9.48
N TYR A 152 -10.34 14.67 9.27
CA TYR A 152 -10.14 13.49 8.42
C TYR A 152 -9.83 12.21 9.22
N GLY A 153 -10.08 12.22 10.53
CA GLY A 153 -10.02 11.02 11.38
C GLY A 153 -8.65 10.77 12.02
N LEU A 154 -7.79 11.78 12.09
CA LEU A 154 -6.59 11.72 12.92
C LEU A 154 -7.00 11.68 14.40
N SER A 155 -6.44 10.75 15.17
CA SER A 155 -6.63 10.67 16.62
C SER A 155 -5.91 11.81 17.35
N THR A 156 -6.34 12.14 18.56
CA THR A 156 -5.75 13.22 19.36
C THR A 156 -4.24 13.07 19.52
N ILE A 157 -3.50 14.13 19.22
CA ILE A 157 -2.05 14.23 19.41
C ILE A 157 -1.77 15.02 20.69
N PRO A 158 -0.77 14.63 21.51
CA PRO A 158 -0.32 15.44 22.64
C PRO A 158 0.15 16.83 22.19
N THR A 159 0.10 17.80 23.10
CA THR A 159 0.71 19.12 22.88
C THR A 159 2.21 18.97 22.60
N LEU A 160 2.81 19.93 21.90
CA LEU A 160 4.25 19.91 21.60
C LEU A 160 5.10 19.77 22.88
N GLN A 161 4.71 20.41 23.98
CA GLN A 161 5.38 20.28 25.26
C GLN A 161 5.27 18.85 25.85
N ASN A 162 4.08 18.25 25.80
CA ASN A 162 3.88 16.89 26.29
C ASN A 162 4.60 15.87 25.40
N LEU A 163 4.59 16.08 24.09
CA LEU A 163 5.33 15.28 23.14
C LEU A 163 6.84 15.35 23.42
N LYS A 164 7.38 16.55 23.63
CA LYS A 164 8.79 16.75 24.00
C LYS A 164 9.16 15.97 25.27
N ASN A 165 8.32 16.05 26.30
CA ASN A 165 8.53 15.32 27.55
C ASN A 165 8.46 13.80 27.33
N TRP A 166 7.49 13.33 26.54
CA TRP A 166 7.32 11.92 26.23
C TRP A 166 8.49 11.34 25.45
N VAL A 167 9.08 12.08 24.51
CA VAL A 167 10.21 11.62 23.67
C VAL A 167 11.40 11.14 24.54
N HIS A 168 11.60 11.69 25.74
CA HIS A 168 12.61 11.20 26.69
C HIS A 168 12.41 9.75 27.11
N SER A 169 11.17 9.27 27.17
CA SER A 169 10.83 7.88 27.52
C SER A 169 10.97 6.92 26.34
N PHE A 170 11.05 7.44 25.10
CA PHE A 170 10.98 6.64 23.90
C PHE A 170 12.10 5.60 23.75
N PRO A 171 13.38 5.89 24.10
CA PRO A 171 14.43 4.87 24.07
C PRO A 171 14.14 3.66 24.96
N THR A 172 13.48 3.87 26.11
CA THR A 172 13.06 2.77 26.99
C THR A 172 11.97 1.94 26.33
N LEU A 173 10.96 2.59 25.71
CA LEU A 173 9.92 1.89 24.96
C LEU A 173 10.49 1.09 23.79
N MET A 174 11.47 1.63 23.06
CA MET A 174 12.13 0.92 21.95
C MET A 174 12.94 -0.28 22.44
N LYS A 175 13.56 -0.22 23.62
CA LYS A 175 14.20 -1.40 24.22
C LYS A 175 13.19 -2.52 24.52
N GLU A 176 11.96 -2.18 24.91
CA GLU A 176 10.88 -3.14 25.11
C GLU A 176 10.41 -3.74 23.77
N GLU A 177 10.17 -2.89 22.77
CA GLU A 177 9.84 -3.34 21.40
C GLU A 177 10.93 -4.27 20.86
N ARG A 178 12.21 -3.89 20.95
CA ARG A 178 13.31 -4.71 20.47
C ARG A 178 13.29 -6.13 21.05
N ARG A 179 13.00 -6.26 22.34
CA ARG A 179 12.85 -7.58 23.00
C ARG A 179 11.66 -8.37 22.45
N LYS A 180 10.53 -7.69 22.21
CA LYS A 180 9.33 -8.28 21.59
C LYS A 180 9.62 -8.78 20.17
N TRP A 181 10.27 -7.96 19.35
CA TRP A 181 10.50 -8.22 17.93
C TRP A 181 11.62 -9.21 17.64
N ARG A 182 12.64 -9.32 18.51
CA ARG A 182 13.71 -10.33 18.38
C ARG A 182 13.18 -11.76 18.27
N ASN A 183 12.07 -12.06 18.93
CA ASN A 183 11.45 -13.39 18.94
C ASN A 183 10.19 -13.46 18.05
N MET A 184 9.87 -12.41 17.29
CA MET A 184 8.68 -12.36 16.45
C MET A 184 8.87 -13.21 15.20
N ASN A 185 8.12 -14.31 15.10
CA ASN A 185 8.09 -15.15 13.91
C ASN A 185 6.64 -15.38 13.48
N ASN A 186 6.03 -14.37 12.87
CA ASN A 186 4.64 -14.40 12.45
C ASN A 186 4.49 -13.92 11.00
N LEU A 187 4.14 -14.84 10.09
CA LEU A 187 3.94 -14.55 8.67
C LEU A 187 2.85 -13.49 8.42
N LYS A 188 1.78 -13.48 9.24
CA LYS A 188 0.71 -12.48 9.11
C LYS A 188 1.25 -11.09 9.35
N ILE A 189 2.11 -10.92 10.35
CA ILE A 189 2.75 -9.64 10.67
C ILE A 189 3.73 -9.21 9.56
N TYR A 190 4.46 -10.16 8.98
CA TYR A 190 5.30 -9.88 7.80
C TYR A 190 4.47 -9.33 6.62
N PHE A 191 3.36 -9.98 6.26
CA PHE A 191 2.50 -9.49 5.18
C PHE A 191 1.82 -8.17 5.54
N PHE A 192 1.46 -7.96 6.80
CA PHE A 192 0.90 -6.68 7.27
C PHE A 192 1.89 -5.54 7.16
N ALA A 193 3.16 -5.76 7.52
CA ALA A 193 4.22 -4.76 7.36
C ALA A 193 4.39 -4.37 5.87
N ASN A 194 4.47 -5.36 4.98
CA ASN A 194 4.61 -5.13 3.54
C ASN A 194 3.40 -4.41 2.95
N LEU A 195 2.18 -4.81 3.34
CA LEU A 195 0.95 -4.19 2.85
C LEU A 195 0.84 -2.74 3.32
N LEU A 196 1.09 -2.48 4.61
CA LEU A 196 1.04 -1.13 5.19
C LEU A 196 2.05 -0.20 4.51
N PHE A 197 3.28 -0.68 4.31
CA PHE A 197 4.32 0.08 3.63
C PHE A 197 3.97 0.34 2.15
N SER A 198 3.46 -0.67 1.45
CA SER A 198 3.02 -0.54 0.06
C SER A 198 1.89 0.47 -0.10
N LEU A 199 0.91 0.45 0.81
CA LEU A 199 -0.20 1.41 0.84
C LEU A 199 0.31 2.86 0.99
N LEU A 200 1.24 3.09 1.94
CA LEU A 200 1.81 4.42 2.14
C LEU A 200 2.62 4.89 0.91
N ILE A 201 3.52 4.05 0.39
CA ILE A 201 4.39 4.41 -0.73
C ILE A 201 3.59 4.61 -2.03
N ASP A 202 2.63 3.74 -2.34
CA ASP A 202 1.75 3.90 -3.52
C ASP A 202 0.91 5.17 -3.36
N GLY A 203 0.37 5.43 -2.17
CA GLY A 203 -0.39 6.64 -1.87
C GLY A 203 0.44 7.91 -2.08
N ASP A 204 1.58 8.01 -1.39
CA ASP A 204 2.47 9.18 -1.41
C ASP A 204 2.98 9.50 -2.81
N LYS A 205 3.47 8.49 -3.55
CA LYS A 205 3.97 8.68 -4.92
C LYS A 205 2.86 9.03 -5.90
N THR A 206 1.70 8.37 -5.80
CA THR A 206 0.56 8.65 -6.67
C THR A 206 0.05 10.07 -6.47
N GLU A 207 0.03 10.56 -5.23
CA GLU A 207 -0.40 11.91 -4.86
C GLU A 207 0.42 13.00 -5.56
N VAL A 208 1.73 12.78 -5.70
CA VAL A 208 2.64 13.71 -6.39
C VAL A 208 2.43 13.69 -7.91
N VAL A 209 2.16 12.51 -8.50
CA VAL A 209 2.06 12.34 -9.96
C VAL A 209 0.67 12.73 -10.49
N ILE A 210 -0.39 12.26 -9.86
CA ILE A 210 -1.77 12.37 -10.37
C ILE A 210 -2.50 13.61 -9.81
N GLN A 211 -1.90 14.26 -8.79
CA GLN A 211 -2.28 15.57 -8.22
C GLN A 211 -3.73 15.76 -7.76
N SER A 212 -4.64 14.77 -7.90
CA SER A 212 -5.97 14.71 -7.24
C SER A 212 -6.92 13.65 -7.81
N ALA A 213 -6.67 13.08 -9.01
CA ALA A 213 -7.57 12.04 -9.53
C ALA A 213 -7.31 10.69 -8.85
N LEU A 214 -8.39 10.04 -8.38
CA LEU A 214 -8.30 8.65 -7.92
C LEU A 214 -8.04 7.76 -9.14
N PRO A 215 -7.04 6.88 -9.12
CA PRO A 215 -6.75 6.00 -10.25
C PRO A 215 -7.94 5.05 -10.48
N SER A 216 -8.44 4.99 -11.71
CA SER A 216 -9.46 4.00 -12.07
C SER A 216 -8.82 2.63 -12.24
N ARG A 217 -8.94 1.78 -11.21
CA ARG A 217 -8.40 0.40 -11.22
C ARG A 217 -9.47 -0.67 -11.49
N LYS A 218 -10.74 -0.25 -11.68
CA LYS A 218 -11.91 -1.15 -11.81
C LYS A 218 -12.25 -1.52 -13.25
N GLN A 219 -11.28 -1.99 -14.04
CA GLN A 219 -11.57 -2.56 -15.35
C GLN A 219 -11.92 -4.04 -15.23
N THR A 220 -13.16 -4.38 -15.60
CA THR A 220 -13.63 -5.77 -15.66
C THR A 220 -13.17 -6.39 -16.98
N ILE A 221 -12.44 -7.51 -16.92
CA ILE A 221 -12.09 -8.30 -18.10
C ILE A 221 -13.03 -9.52 -18.13
N PRO A 222 -14.09 -9.49 -18.96
CA PRO A 222 -15.10 -10.54 -18.93
C PRO A 222 -14.57 -11.84 -19.55
N PHE A 223 -15.04 -12.98 -19.04
CA PHE A 223 -14.73 -14.32 -19.57
C PHE A 223 -15.06 -14.44 -21.07
N ARG A 224 -16.04 -13.68 -21.56
CA ARG A 224 -16.43 -13.64 -22.97
C ARG A 224 -15.28 -13.24 -23.92
N ALA A 225 -14.28 -12.50 -23.44
CA ALA A 225 -13.07 -12.16 -24.21
C ALA A 225 -12.36 -13.43 -24.71
N ILE A 226 -12.22 -14.42 -23.81
CA ILE A 226 -11.61 -15.71 -24.14
C ILE A 226 -12.50 -16.48 -25.11
N GLN A 227 -13.83 -16.43 -24.95
CA GLN A 227 -14.75 -17.12 -25.84
C GLN A 227 -14.62 -16.62 -27.29
N LYS A 228 -14.65 -15.29 -27.47
CA LYS A 228 -14.46 -14.65 -28.79
C LYS A 228 -13.11 -14.99 -29.42
N TYR A 229 -12.04 -14.92 -28.63
CA TYR A 229 -10.70 -15.32 -29.08
C TYR A 229 -10.70 -16.76 -29.59
N ARG A 230 -11.25 -17.70 -28.81
CA ARG A 230 -11.29 -19.13 -29.18
C ARG A 230 -12.17 -19.41 -30.40
N GLU A 231 -13.26 -18.67 -30.59
CA GLU A 231 -14.14 -18.80 -31.77
C GLU A 231 -13.41 -18.43 -33.06
N ARG A 232 -12.57 -17.38 -33.05
CA ARG A 232 -11.76 -16.99 -34.22
C ARG A 232 -10.77 -18.08 -34.65
N PHE A 233 -10.17 -18.77 -33.70
CA PHE A 233 -9.19 -19.83 -33.94
C PHE A 233 -9.80 -21.24 -34.01
N ARG A 234 -11.14 -21.33 -34.05
CA ARG A 234 -11.85 -22.60 -34.16
C ARG A 234 -11.70 -23.13 -35.58
N THR A 235 -10.66 -23.94 -35.81
CA THR A 235 -10.48 -24.66 -37.07
C THR A 235 -11.59 -25.71 -37.20
N HIS A 236 -12.27 -25.74 -38.35
CA HIS A 236 -13.29 -26.76 -38.66
C HIS A 236 -12.70 -28.18 -38.84
N GLU A 237 -11.37 -28.32 -38.82
CA GLU A 237 -10.68 -29.60 -38.85
C GLU A 237 -10.69 -30.28 -37.48
N ALA A 238 -11.46 -31.37 -37.39
CA ALA A 238 -11.57 -32.24 -36.23
C ALA A 238 -10.30 -33.11 -36.05
N SER A 239 -9.17 -32.51 -35.70
CA SER A 239 -7.99 -33.28 -35.28
C SER A 239 -8.17 -33.83 -33.85
N VAL A 240 -7.60 -35.00 -33.57
CA VAL A 240 -7.58 -35.60 -32.22
C VAL A 240 -6.97 -34.61 -31.21
N LEU A 241 -5.94 -33.87 -31.62
CA LEU A 241 -5.30 -32.87 -30.77
C LEU A 241 -6.25 -31.71 -30.42
N ASN A 242 -7.05 -31.22 -31.38
CA ASN A 242 -8.04 -30.17 -31.11
C ASN A 242 -9.14 -30.65 -30.18
N GLN A 243 -9.57 -31.91 -30.29
CA GLN A 243 -10.53 -32.51 -29.36
C GLN A 243 -9.95 -32.62 -27.94
N MET A 244 -8.68 -33.02 -27.81
CA MET A 244 -7.99 -33.07 -26.51
C MET A 244 -7.86 -31.68 -25.88
N ARG A 245 -7.51 -30.66 -26.67
CA ARG A 245 -7.45 -29.25 -26.23
C ARG A 245 -8.81 -28.75 -25.78
N GLU A 246 -9.88 -29.04 -26.53
CA GLU A 246 -11.25 -28.67 -26.13
C GLU A 246 -11.63 -29.34 -24.82
N ARG A 247 -11.37 -30.64 -24.68
CA ARG A 247 -11.67 -31.39 -23.46
C ARG A 247 -10.93 -30.82 -22.25
N ALA A 248 -9.62 -30.56 -22.39
CA ALA A 248 -8.82 -29.95 -21.33
C ALA A 248 -9.33 -28.57 -20.94
N PHE A 249 -9.69 -27.73 -21.92
CA PHE A 249 -10.27 -26.42 -21.66
C PHE A 249 -11.59 -26.52 -20.89
N GLN A 250 -12.51 -27.40 -21.35
CA GLN A 250 -13.80 -27.63 -20.69
C GLN A 250 -13.64 -28.12 -19.25
N GLU A 251 -12.67 -28.99 -18.99
CA GLU A 251 -12.36 -29.46 -17.63
C GLU A 251 -11.93 -28.31 -16.72
N VAL A 252 -11.04 -27.45 -17.20
CA VAL A 252 -10.53 -26.30 -16.45
C VAL A 252 -11.62 -25.29 -16.13
N ILE A 253 -12.48 -24.93 -17.08
CA ILE A 253 -13.52 -23.93 -16.83
C ILE A 253 -14.67 -24.47 -15.97
N ASN A 254 -14.85 -25.79 -15.89
CA ASN A 254 -15.94 -26.41 -15.13
C ASN A 254 -15.50 -26.90 -13.74
N ILE A 255 -14.23 -26.76 -13.38
CA ILE A 255 -13.75 -27.06 -12.04
C ILE A 255 -14.50 -26.19 -11.01
N ASN A 256 -14.83 -26.77 -9.86
CA ASN A 256 -15.44 -26.00 -8.78
C ASN A 256 -14.41 -25.02 -8.20
N GLN A 257 -14.63 -23.74 -8.47
CA GLN A 257 -13.81 -22.63 -8.00
C GLN A 257 -14.11 -22.32 -6.53
N SER A 258 -13.67 -23.17 -5.59
CA SER A 258 -13.81 -22.86 -4.16
C SER A 258 -12.87 -21.71 -3.78
N ILE A 259 -13.41 -20.64 -3.20
CA ILE A 259 -12.61 -19.52 -2.67
C ILE A 259 -11.92 -19.91 -1.36
N GLU A 260 -12.50 -20.85 -0.61
CA GLU A 260 -11.93 -21.36 0.66
C GLU A 260 -10.64 -22.16 0.45
N ASN A 261 -10.48 -22.76 -0.74
CA ASN A 261 -9.27 -23.50 -1.14
C ASN A 261 -8.67 -22.85 -2.40
N PRO A 262 -7.93 -21.73 -2.27
CA PRO A 262 -7.57 -20.86 -3.38
C PRO A 262 -6.39 -21.38 -4.24
N LEU A 263 -5.89 -22.59 -3.97
CA LEU A 263 -4.73 -23.15 -4.67
C LEU A 263 -5.17 -24.20 -5.70
N PHE A 264 -4.85 -23.96 -6.96
CA PHE A 264 -5.17 -24.84 -8.08
C PHE A 264 -3.91 -25.20 -8.86
N SER A 265 -3.88 -26.40 -9.43
CA SER A 265 -2.76 -26.89 -10.25
C SER A 265 -3.27 -27.35 -11.61
N LEU A 266 -2.67 -26.84 -12.69
CA LEU A 266 -3.00 -27.21 -14.06
C LEU A 266 -1.88 -28.06 -14.67
N ASN A 267 -2.09 -29.36 -14.75
CA ASN A 267 -1.14 -30.33 -15.29
C ASN A 267 -1.55 -30.77 -16.69
N LEU A 268 -1.01 -30.10 -17.70
CA LEU A 268 -1.19 -30.48 -19.12
C LEU A 268 0.18 -30.69 -19.80
N PRO A 269 0.25 -31.44 -20.91
CA PRO A 269 1.40 -31.40 -21.80
C PRO A 269 1.62 -30.00 -22.41
N THR A 270 2.83 -29.73 -22.89
CA THR A 270 3.11 -28.55 -23.73
C THR A 270 2.25 -28.59 -24.99
N GLY A 271 1.84 -27.41 -25.49
CA GLY A 271 0.99 -27.31 -26.67
C GLY A 271 -0.49 -27.65 -26.46
N MET A 272 -0.93 -28.03 -25.25
CA MET A 272 -2.35 -28.30 -24.93
C MET A 272 -3.16 -27.06 -24.51
N GLY A 273 -2.62 -25.85 -24.68
CA GLY A 273 -3.36 -24.61 -24.43
C GLY A 273 -3.41 -24.16 -22.97
N LYS A 274 -2.38 -24.48 -22.16
CA LYS A 274 -2.30 -24.08 -20.74
C LYS A 274 -2.57 -22.60 -20.49
N THR A 275 -1.94 -21.72 -21.27
CA THR A 275 -2.05 -20.26 -21.09
C THR A 275 -3.49 -19.80 -21.20
N ILE A 276 -4.19 -20.16 -22.29
CA ILE A 276 -5.58 -19.78 -22.51
C ILE A 276 -6.50 -20.39 -21.45
N ALA A 277 -6.28 -21.65 -21.09
CA ALA A 277 -7.06 -22.32 -20.04
C ALA A 277 -6.86 -21.68 -18.66
N ALA A 278 -5.62 -21.30 -18.31
CA ALA A 278 -5.30 -20.62 -17.05
C ALA A 278 -5.92 -19.21 -16.98
N LEU A 279 -5.86 -18.44 -18.08
CA LEU A 279 -6.51 -17.12 -18.17
C LEU A 279 -8.03 -17.23 -18.09
N ALA A 280 -8.62 -18.18 -18.80
CA ALA A 280 -10.05 -18.50 -18.71
C ALA A 280 -10.48 -18.80 -17.26
N PHE A 281 -9.71 -19.64 -16.57
CA PHE A 281 -9.94 -19.95 -15.18
C PHE A 281 -9.85 -18.70 -14.30
N ALA A 282 -8.80 -17.89 -14.46
CA ALA A 282 -8.59 -16.66 -13.69
C ALA A 282 -9.72 -15.63 -13.91
N PHE A 283 -10.17 -15.43 -15.15
CA PHE A 283 -11.27 -14.50 -15.46
C PHE A 283 -12.58 -14.96 -14.83
N LYS A 284 -12.91 -16.25 -14.97
CA LYS A 284 -14.11 -16.83 -14.36
C LYS A 284 -14.07 -16.78 -12.83
N LEU A 285 -12.91 -17.04 -12.22
CA LEU A 285 -12.71 -16.93 -10.78
C LEU A 285 -12.87 -15.48 -10.30
N ARG A 286 -12.31 -14.50 -11.02
CA ARG A 286 -12.47 -13.07 -10.74
C ARG A 286 -13.92 -12.64 -10.82
N GLU A 287 -14.66 -13.07 -11.86
CA GLU A 287 -16.10 -12.81 -11.98
C GLU A 287 -16.88 -13.39 -10.80
N LYS A 288 -16.57 -14.64 -10.41
CA LYS A 288 -17.20 -15.29 -9.26
C LYS A 288 -16.93 -14.54 -7.96
N ILE A 289 -15.68 -14.15 -7.70
CA ILE A 289 -15.32 -13.35 -6.52
C ILE A 289 -16.10 -12.03 -6.54
N HIS A 290 -16.13 -11.34 -7.67
CA HIS A 290 -16.85 -10.08 -7.80
C HIS A 290 -18.35 -10.21 -7.57
N GLN A 291 -18.98 -11.26 -8.09
CA GLN A 291 -20.40 -11.53 -7.84
C GLN A 291 -20.71 -11.85 -6.37
N GLN A 292 -19.78 -12.48 -5.65
CA GLN A 292 -19.99 -12.92 -4.27
C GLN A 292 -19.65 -11.84 -3.23
N SER A 293 -18.59 -11.06 -3.44
CA SER A 293 -18.10 -10.08 -2.47
C SER A 293 -18.10 -8.63 -2.97
N GLY A 294 -18.42 -8.38 -4.25
CA GLY A 294 -18.28 -7.06 -4.87
C GLY A 294 -16.83 -6.65 -5.17
N LEU A 295 -15.84 -7.41 -4.69
CA LEU A 295 -14.42 -7.11 -4.91
C LEU A 295 -13.98 -7.49 -6.31
N LEU A 296 -13.10 -6.69 -6.90
CA LEU A 296 -12.56 -6.95 -8.23
C LEU A 296 -11.06 -7.25 -8.15
N PRO A 297 -10.66 -8.48 -7.79
CA PRO A 297 -9.26 -8.79 -7.53
C PRO A 297 -8.39 -8.58 -8.78
N ARG A 298 -7.14 -8.16 -8.57
CA ARG A 298 -6.14 -8.02 -9.63
C ARG A 298 -5.67 -9.39 -10.10
N ILE A 299 -5.53 -9.56 -11.41
CA ILE A 299 -4.90 -10.74 -11.99
C ILE A 299 -3.43 -10.42 -12.21
N ILE A 300 -2.56 -11.20 -11.57
CA ILE A 300 -1.11 -11.11 -11.73
C ILE A 300 -0.65 -12.37 -12.46
N TYR A 301 -0.09 -12.20 -13.65
CA TYR A 301 0.43 -13.30 -14.44
C TYR A 301 1.95 -13.37 -14.29
N ALA A 302 2.45 -14.36 -13.53
CA ALA A 302 3.87 -14.54 -13.28
C ALA A 302 4.53 -15.37 -14.40
N LEU A 303 5.28 -14.70 -15.28
CA LEU A 303 6.01 -15.34 -16.37
C LEU A 303 7.34 -15.95 -15.90
N PRO A 304 7.74 -17.12 -16.43
CA PRO A 304 9.11 -17.59 -16.25
C PRO A 304 10.08 -16.64 -16.97
N PHE A 305 11.25 -16.41 -16.38
CA PHE A 305 12.25 -15.43 -16.84
C PHE A 305 12.84 -15.73 -18.25
N LEU A 306 12.60 -16.91 -18.82
CA LEU A 306 13.19 -17.35 -20.09
C LEU A 306 12.24 -17.18 -21.28
N SER A 307 12.64 -16.33 -22.24
CA SER A 307 12.35 -16.30 -23.70
C SER A 307 10.92 -16.46 -24.25
N ILE A 308 9.87 -16.51 -23.43
CA ILE A 308 8.47 -16.65 -23.91
C ILE A 308 7.59 -15.51 -23.38
N ILE A 309 8.20 -14.41 -22.93
CA ILE A 309 7.47 -13.24 -22.40
C ILE A 309 6.68 -12.58 -23.52
N ASP A 310 7.34 -12.21 -24.62
CA ASP A 310 6.73 -11.48 -25.73
C ASP A 310 5.59 -12.30 -26.35
N GLN A 311 5.80 -13.59 -26.63
CA GLN A 311 4.75 -14.46 -27.17
C GLN A 311 3.55 -14.61 -26.22
N CYS A 312 3.77 -14.70 -24.90
CA CYS A 312 2.66 -14.77 -23.96
C CYS A 312 1.92 -13.43 -23.87
N ALA A 313 2.65 -12.31 -23.91
CA ALA A 313 2.07 -10.96 -23.92
C ALA A 313 1.21 -10.74 -25.16
N GLU A 314 1.71 -11.06 -26.36
CA GLU A 314 0.96 -10.97 -27.62
C GLU A 314 -0.37 -11.73 -27.58
N VAL A 315 -0.37 -12.96 -27.05
CA VAL A 315 -1.59 -13.77 -26.91
C VAL A 315 -2.57 -13.11 -25.92
N ILE A 316 -2.08 -12.56 -24.81
CA ILE A 316 -2.91 -11.86 -23.82
C ILE A 316 -3.50 -10.58 -24.43
N GLU A 317 -2.69 -9.77 -25.12
CA GLU A 317 -3.12 -8.57 -25.81
C GLU A 317 -4.19 -8.88 -26.86
N GLU A 318 -3.99 -9.92 -27.68
CA GLU A 318 -4.99 -10.33 -28.67
C GLU A 318 -6.30 -10.74 -28.00
N ILE A 319 -6.26 -11.49 -26.89
CA ILE A 319 -7.46 -11.83 -26.11
C ILE A 319 -8.16 -10.56 -25.61
N LEU A 320 -7.41 -9.60 -25.06
CA LEU A 320 -7.95 -8.36 -24.49
C LEU A 320 -8.53 -7.43 -25.57
N SER A 321 -7.97 -7.44 -26.79
CA SER A 321 -8.43 -6.62 -27.92
C SER A 321 -9.90 -6.83 -28.30
N PHE A 322 -10.46 -8.00 -27.97
CA PHE A 322 -11.88 -8.32 -28.20
C PHE A 322 -12.85 -7.56 -27.27
N GLU A 323 -12.33 -6.94 -26.22
CA GLU A 323 -13.06 -6.14 -25.23
C GLU A 323 -12.56 -4.70 -25.16
N PHE A 324 -11.27 -4.49 -25.36
CA PHE A 324 -10.60 -3.19 -25.29
C PHE A 324 -9.91 -2.91 -26.63
N PRO A 325 -10.53 -2.10 -27.52
CA PRO A 325 -9.98 -1.82 -28.86
C PRO A 325 -8.63 -1.10 -28.81
N GLU A 326 -8.37 -0.39 -27.73
CA GLU A 326 -7.10 0.27 -27.42
C GLU A 326 -6.67 -0.24 -26.04
N VAL A 327 -5.48 -0.84 -25.98
CA VAL A 327 -4.78 -1.17 -24.74
C VAL A 327 -3.76 -0.05 -24.56
N ASP A 328 -4.02 0.87 -23.63
CA ASP A 328 -3.10 1.96 -23.27
C ASP A 328 -1.83 1.43 -22.59
#